data_AF-A0A2A5M747-F1
#
_entry.id   AF-A0A2A5M747-F1
#
_cell.length_a   1.000
_cell.length_b   1.000
_cell.length_c   1.000
_cell.angle_alpha   90.00
_cell.angle_beta   90.00
_cell.angle_gamma   90.00
#
_symmetry.space_group_name_H-M   'P 1'
#
loop_
_entity.id
_entity.type
_entity.pdbx_description
1 polymer ?
#
loop_
_entity_poly.entity_id
_entity_poly.type
_entity_poly.pdbx_seq_one_letter_code
_entity_poly.pdbx_strand_id
1 'polypeptide(L)' 'AKRAEQLANGATPLVDFDKNKNKLADIALYEIAENKITLEGLVETNR' A
#
# COMPACT_ATOMS: atom_id res chain seq x y z
N ALA A 1 6.06 -6.03 -0.57
CA ALA A 1 7.02 -5.30 0.27
C ALA A 1 7.12 -3.81 -0.10
N LYS A 2 7.31 -3.46 -1.38
CA LYS A 2 7.48 -2.07 -1.87
C LYS A 2 6.59 -1.00 -1.21
N ARG A 3 5.29 -1.24 -1.07
CA ARG A 3 4.38 -0.26 -0.43
C ARG A 3 4.59 -0.11 1.08
N ALA A 4 4.77 -1.20 1.81
CA ALA A 4 5.05 -1.13 3.24
C ALA A 4 6.36 -0.38 3.53
N GLU A 5 7.37 -0.52 2.67
CA GLU A 5 8.63 0.25 2.74
C GLU A 5 8.40 1.75 2.49
N GLN A 6 7.55 2.13 1.54
CA GLN A 6 7.19 3.54 1.33
C GLN A 6 6.54 4.14 2.59
N LEU A 7 5.62 3.40 3.22
CA LEU A 7 4.98 3.82 4.47
C LEU A 7 6.02 3.94 5.61
N ALA A 8 7.00 3.04 5.65
CA ALA A 8 8.09 3.07 6.63
C ALA A 8 9.00 4.28 6.43
N ASN A 9 9.23 4.67 5.17
CA ASN A 9 9.95 5.88 4.79
C ASN A 9 9.14 7.17 4.95
N GLY A 10 7.97 7.11 5.59
CA GLY A 10 7.18 8.27 5.95
C GLY A 10 6.03 8.60 5.01
N ALA A 11 5.79 7.81 3.95
CA ALA A 11 4.65 8.01 3.07
C ALA A 11 3.33 7.98 3.87
N THR A 12 2.36 8.76 3.39
CA THR A 12 1.03 8.82 3.98
C THR A 12 0.18 7.65 3.49
N PRO A 13 -0.53 6.96 4.40
CA PRO A 13 -1.56 6.00 4.03
C PRO A 13 -2.66 6.66 3.18
N LEU A 14 -3.19 5.92 2.20
CA LEU A 14 -4.33 6.32 1.36
C LEU A 14 -5.68 5.87 1.93
N VAL A 15 -5.64 5.26 3.11
CA VAL A 15 -6.76 4.72 3.86
C VAL A 15 -6.73 5.32 5.26
N ASP A 16 -7.88 5.35 5.94
CA ASP A 16 -8.00 5.94 7.28
C ASP A 16 -7.44 5.01 8.37
N PHE A 17 -6.13 4.79 8.33
CA PHE A 17 -5.39 3.98 9.28
C PHE A 17 -4.24 4.78 9.88
N ASP A 18 -4.14 4.77 11.21
CA ASP A 18 -2.98 5.31 11.91
C ASP A 18 -1.80 4.35 11.76
N LYS A 19 -0.78 4.80 11.02
CA LYS A 19 0.47 4.06 10.78
C LYS A 19 1.29 3.79 12.03
N ASN A 20 1.04 4.50 13.13
CA ASN A 20 1.70 4.26 14.42
C ASN A 20 0.99 3.19 15.25
N LYS A 21 -0.24 2.83 14.88
CA LYS A 21 -1.07 1.83 15.60
C LYS A 21 -1.23 0.53 14.83
N ASN A 22 -1.01 0.55 13.53
CA ASN A 22 -1.22 -0.59 12.64
C ASN A 22 0.07 -0.97 11.91
N LYS A 23 0.23 -2.26 11.60
CA LYS A 23 1.40 -2.71 10.84
C LYS A 23 1.32 -2.17 9.42
N LEU A 24 2.43 -1.64 8.92
CA LEU A 24 2.49 -1.03 7.59
C LEU A 24 2.18 -2.03 6.47
N ALA A 25 2.48 -3.31 6.69
CA ALA A 25 2.11 -4.38 5.77
C ALA A 25 0.58 -4.57 5.68
N ASP A 26 -0.13 -4.48 6.81
CA ASP A 26 -1.58 -4.62 6.86
C ASP A 26 -2.25 -3.41 6.18
N ILE A 27 -1.73 -2.20 6.43
CA ILE A 27 -2.18 -0.98 5.74
C ILE A 27 -1.98 -1.12 4.23
N ALA A 28 -0.81 -1.57 3.79
CA ALA A 28 -0.52 -1.75 2.36
C ALA A 28 -1.45 -2.79 1.72
N LEU A 29 -1.76 -3.89 2.42
CA LEU A 29 -2.70 -4.90 1.93
C LEU A 29 -4.13 -4.34 1.84
N TYR A 30 -4.54 -3.54 2.81
CA TYR A 30 -5.84 -2.88 2.82
C TYR A 30 -5.97 -1.83 1.70
N GLU A 31 -4.92 -1.04 1.44
CA GLU A 31 -4.86 -0.11 0.31
C GLU A 31 -5.04 -0.81 -1.04
N ILE A 32 -4.52 -2.03 -1.20
CA ILE A 32 -4.72 -2.85 -2.40
C ILE A 32 -6.16 -3.36 -2.49
N ALA A 33 -6.71 -3.86 -1.38
CA ALA A 33 -8.10 -4.34 -1.33
C ALA A 33 -9.12 -3.25 -1.69
N GLU A 34 -8.86 -2.01 -1.27
CA GLU A 34 -9.67 -0.82 -1.57
C GLU A 34 -9.41 -0.22 -2.96
N ASN A 35 -8.60 -0.89 -3.80
CA ASN A 35 -8.15 -0.39 -5.12
C ASN A 35 -7.51 1.01 -5.06
N LYS A 36 -6.96 1.42 -3.91
CA LYS A 36 -6.23 2.70 -3.74
C LYS A 36 -4.82 2.61 -4.29
N ILE A 37 -4.27 1.40 -4.32
CA ILE A 37 -2.96 1.09 -4.88
C ILE A 37 -3.12 -0.08 -5.82
N THR A 38 -2.78 0.17 -7.07
CA THR A 38 -2.62 -0.89 -8.05
C THR A 38 -1.20 -1.44 -7.95
N LEU A 39 -1.06 -2.76 -8.07
CA LEU A 39 0.24 -3.43 -8.13
C LEU A 39 0.84 -3.29 -9.54
N GLU A 40 0.71 -2.11 -10.14
CA GLU A 40 1.18 -1.82 -11.49
C GLU A 40 2.71 -1.89 -11.51
N GLY A 41 3.19 -2.97 -12.13
CA GLY A 41 4.57 -3.45 -12.04
C GLY A 41 4.70 -4.97 -11.94
N LEU A 42 3.59 -5.71 -11.72
CA LEU A 42 3.57 -7.19 -11.76
C LEU A 42 2.61 -7.79 -12.79
N VAL A 43 1.81 -6.97 -13.47
CA VAL A 43 1.02 -7.42 -14.61
C VAL A 43 1.32 -6.45 -15.74
N GLU A 44 2.17 -6.87 -16.67
CA GLU A 44 2.19 -6.30 -18.01
C GLU A 44 0.74 -6.29 -18.48
N THR A 45 0.15 -5.10 -18.56
CA THR A 45 -1.12 -4.95 -19.27
C THR A 45 -0.76 -5.09 -20.75
N ASN A 46 -0.67 -6.34 -21.22
CA ASN A 46 -0.73 -6.68 -22.63
C ASN A 46 -2.12 -6.27 -23.12
N ARG A 47 -2.21 -5.06 -23.66
CA ARG A 47 -3.27 -4.63 -24.56
C ARG A 47 -2.66 -4.29 -25.90
#